data_AF-A0A3D6EAB0-F1
#
_entry.id   AF-A0A3D6EAB0-F1
#
_cell.length_a   1.000
_cell.length_b   1.000
_cell.length_c   1.000
_cell.angle_alpha   90.00
_cell.angle_beta   90.00
_cell.angle_gamma   90.00
#
_symmetry.space_group_name_H-M   'P 1'
#
loop_
_entity.id
_entity.type
_entity.pdbx_description
1 polymer ?
#
loop_
_entity_poly.entity_id
_entity_poly.type
_entity_poly.pdbx_seq_one_letter_code
_entity_poly.pdbx_strand_id
1 'polypeptide(L)'
;MALSLTVIPSIFWAQKPATEHTIRANEAVKTELNFDDRQDYEDANRGFIASIDGNAVLDKEGKVSYSVEEWDFLKGNTPQTANPSLWRQSQLNR
;
A
#
# COMPACT_ATOMS: atom_id res chain seq x y z
N MET A 1 27.25 -29.35 -28.85
CA MET A 1 26.86 -27.99 -28.43
C MET A 1 26.21 -28.09 -27.06
N ALA A 2 26.94 -27.74 -25.99
CA ALA A 2 26.35 -27.66 -24.66
C ALA A 2 25.66 -26.29 -24.54
N LEU A 3 24.34 -26.29 -24.38
CA LEU A 3 23.57 -25.10 -24.00
C LEU A 3 23.96 -24.75 -22.56
N SER A 4 24.77 -23.72 -22.39
CA SER A 4 25.10 -23.17 -21.08
C SER A 4 23.88 -22.42 -20.55
N LEU A 5 23.17 -22.98 -19.57
CA LEU A 5 22.14 -22.25 -18.83
C LEU A 5 22.83 -21.15 -18.02
N THR A 6 22.70 -19.90 -18.47
CA THR A 6 23.14 -18.75 -17.68
C THR A 6 22.09 -18.48 -16.62
N VAL A 7 22.40 -18.72 -15.35
CA VAL A 7 21.53 -18.36 -14.23
C VAL A 7 21.61 -16.85 -14.05
N ILE A 8 20.54 -16.13 -14.38
CA ILE A 8 20.44 -14.70 -14.10
C ILE A 8 20.06 -14.53 -12.62
N PRO A 9 20.88 -13.82 -11.81
CA PRO A 9 20.57 -13.61 -10.40
C PRO A 9 19.23 -12.88 -10.22
N SER A 10 18.40 -13.36 -9.29
CA SER A 10 17.08 -12.78 -8.98
C SER A 10 17.15 -11.31 -8.55
N ILE A 11 18.33 -10.81 -8.15
CA ILE A 11 18.54 -9.42 -7.73
C ILE A 11 18.29 -8.40 -8.85
N PHE A 12 18.38 -8.81 -10.11
CA PHE A 12 18.03 -7.96 -11.26
C PHE A 12 16.52 -7.68 -11.35
N TRP A 13 15.70 -8.49 -10.70
CA TRP A 13 14.23 -8.37 -10.67
C TRP A 13 13.70 -7.82 -9.34
N ALA A 14 14.58 -7.48 -8.39
CA ALA A 14 14.18 -6.91 -7.11
C ALA A 14 13.62 -5.49 -7.29
N GLN A 15 12.67 -5.12 -6.43
CA GLN A 15 12.19 -3.74 -6.31
C GLN A 15 13.35 -2.80 -5.98
N LYS A 16 13.40 -1.65 -6.67
CA LYS A 16 14.44 -0.64 -6.48
C LYS A 16 13.95 0.44 -5.51
N PRO A 17 14.84 1.08 -4.75
CA PRO A 17 14.50 2.28 -4.00
C PRO A 17 13.97 3.39 -4.91
N ALA A 18 13.19 4.32 -4.33
CA ALA A 18 12.77 5.52 -5.04
C ALA A 18 14.00 6.35 -5.44
N THR A 19 13.99 6.88 -6.67
CA THR A 19 15.05 7.79 -7.12
C THR A 19 14.91 9.16 -6.48
N GLU A 20 15.98 9.96 -6.50
CA GLU A 20 15.93 11.37 -6.08
C GLU A 20 14.85 12.18 -6.80
N HIS A 21 14.57 11.86 -8.07
CA HIS A 21 13.49 12.51 -8.82
C HIS A 21 12.12 12.14 -8.27
N THR A 22 11.90 10.86 -7.96
CA THR A 22 10.65 10.36 -7.37
C THR A 22 10.43 10.93 -5.97
N ILE A 23 11.47 10.96 -5.14
CA ILE A 23 11.40 11.53 -3.78
C ILE A 23 10.99 13.00 -3.86
N ARG A 24 11.67 13.80 -4.70
CA ARG A 24 11.31 15.22 -4.89
C ARG A 24 9.89 15.43 -5.40
N ALA A 25 9.42 14.59 -6.33
CA ALA A 25 8.03 14.66 -6.80
C ALA A 25 7.03 14.35 -5.67
N ASN A 26 7.31 13.35 -4.83
CA ASN A 26 6.45 13.02 -3.68
C ASN A 26 6.46 14.11 -2.61
N GLU A 27 7.61 14.74 -2.33
CA GLU A 27 7.68 15.88 -1.39
C GLU A 27 6.92 17.10 -1.93
N ALA A 28 6.96 17.38 -3.24
CA ALA A 28 6.18 18.46 -3.83
C ALA A 28 4.67 18.28 -3.58
N VAL A 29 4.14 17.07 -3.72
CA VAL A 29 2.72 16.78 -3.43
C VAL A 29 2.36 17.11 -1.98
N LYS A 30 3.24 16.84 -1.01
CA LYS A 30 3.01 17.19 0.41
C LYS A 30 2.89 18.69 0.63
N THR A 31 3.53 19.50 -0.21
CA THR A 31 3.48 20.97 -0.12
C THR A 31 2.32 21.59 -0.90
N GLU A 32 1.82 20.90 -1.92
CA GLU A 32 0.73 21.39 -2.79
C GLU A 32 -0.67 21.10 -2.22
N LEU A 33 -0.81 20.03 -1.43
CA LEU A 33 -2.09 19.60 -0.85
C LEU A 33 -2.14 19.82 0.66
N ASN A 34 -3.34 20.11 1.18
CA ASN A 34 -3.55 20.25 2.61
C ASN A 34 -3.70 18.88 3.30
N PHE A 35 -2.59 18.31 3.78
CA PHE A 35 -2.60 17.05 4.54
C PHE A 35 -3.05 17.21 6.01
N ASP A 36 -3.12 18.44 6.52
CA ASP A 36 -3.66 18.73 7.84
C ASP A 36 -5.20 18.65 7.86
N ASP A 37 -5.85 18.67 6.69
CA ASP A 37 -7.27 18.35 6.57
C ASP A 37 -7.51 16.85 6.71
N ARG A 38 -8.09 16.49 7.86
CA ARG A 38 -8.38 15.12 8.26
C ARG A 38 -9.88 14.78 8.23
N GLN A 39 -10.74 15.63 7.66
CA GLN A 39 -12.20 15.41 7.65
C GLN A 39 -12.59 14.05 7.07
N ASP A 40 -11.93 13.62 5.98
CA ASP A 40 -12.23 12.33 5.35
C ASP A 40 -12.02 11.15 6.30
N TYR A 41 -11.07 11.22 7.24
CA TYR A 41 -10.86 10.15 8.22
C TYR A 41 -12.01 10.10 9.23
N GLU A 42 -12.54 11.24 9.64
CA GLU A 42 -13.71 11.29 10.52
C GLU A 42 -14.95 10.79 9.79
N ASP A 43 -15.13 11.17 8.53
CA ASP A 43 -16.26 10.76 7.70
C ASP A 43 -16.23 9.26 7.40
N ALA A 44 -15.06 8.70 7.09
CA ALA A 44 -14.90 7.26 6.85
C ALA A 44 -15.23 6.40 8.09
N ASN A 45 -15.04 6.92 9.30
CA ASN A 45 -15.35 6.21 10.55
C ASN A 45 -16.77 6.52 11.08
N ARG A 46 -17.48 7.46 10.47
CA ARG A 46 -18.76 7.94 11.00
C ARG A 46 -19.84 6.87 10.89
N GLY A 47 -20.47 6.55 12.01
CA GLY A 47 -21.57 5.59 12.05
C GLY A 47 -21.13 4.14 11.87
N PHE A 48 -19.87 3.81 12.16
CA PHE A 48 -19.38 2.43 12.16
C PHE A 48 -20.26 1.51 13.04
N ILE A 49 -20.76 0.42 12.45
CA ILE A 49 -21.65 -0.55 13.12
C ILE A 49 -20.88 -1.83 13.47
N ALA A 50 -20.14 -2.38 12.50
CA ALA A 50 -19.42 -3.63 12.63
C ALA A 50 -18.32 -3.76 11.57
N SER A 51 -17.36 -4.66 11.83
CA SER A 51 -16.36 -5.15 10.87
C SER A 51 -16.55 -6.66 10.70
N ILE A 52 -15.88 -7.24 9.70
CA ILE A 52 -15.78 -8.70 9.58
C ILE A 52 -15.12 -9.31 10.81
N ASP A 53 -15.47 -10.56 11.10
CA ASP A 53 -14.78 -11.35 12.13
C ASP A 53 -13.42 -11.82 11.62
N GLY A 54 -12.36 -11.56 12.37
CA GLY A 54 -10.99 -11.95 12.02
C GLY A 54 -10.38 -11.09 10.91
N ASN A 55 -9.44 -11.68 10.17
CA ASN A 55 -8.53 -10.95 9.27
C ASN A 55 -8.80 -11.18 7.77
N ALA A 56 -9.74 -12.06 7.42
CA ALA A 56 -10.00 -12.45 6.05
C ALA A 56 -11.41 -13.00 5.83
N VAL A 57 -11.94 -12.81 4.61
CA VAL A 57 -13.12 -13.51 4.10
C VAL A 57 -12.68 -14.85 3.52
N LEU A 58 -13.31 -15.93 3.94
CA LEU A 58 -13.00 -17.29 3.48
C LEU A 58 -14.04 -17.78 2.45
N ASP A 59 -13.59 -18.61 1.51
CA ASP A 59 -14.46 -19.36 0.60
C ASP A 59 -15.06 -20.60 1.28
N LYS A 60 -15.89 -21.36 0.54
CA LYS A 60 -16.56 -22.56 1.06
C LYS A 60 -15.60 -23.72 1.38
N GLU A 61 -14.37 -23.67 0.85
CA GLU A 61 -13.29 -24.61 1.14
C GLU A 61 -12.41 -24.15 2.32
N GLY A 62 -12.70 -22.98 2.90
CA GLY A 62 -11.94 -22.38 4.00
C GLY A 62 -10.66 -21.66 3.56
N LYS A 63 -10.49 -21.38 2.26
CA LYS A 63 -9.33 -20.62 1.76
C LYS A 63 -9.63 -19.12 1.75
N VAL A 64 -8.58 -18.31 1.86
CA VAL A 64 -8.70 -16.85 1.82
C VAL A 64 -9.19 -16.40 0.45
N SER A 65 -10.39 -15.83 0.41
CA SER A 65 -10.92 -15.12 -0.75
C SER A 65 -10.51 -13.65 -0.75
N TYR A 66 -10.42 -13.02 0.42
CA TYR A 66 -9.98 -11.64 0.57
C TYR A 66 -9.32 -11.44 1.94
N SER A 67 -8.09 -10.93 1.96
CA SER A 67 -7.36 -10.63 3.21
C SER A 67 -7.42 -9.13 3.50
N VAL A 68 -7.86 -8.77 4.70
CA VAL A 68 -7.77 -7.40 5.21
C VAL A 68 -6.39 -7.15 5.82
N GLU A 69 -5.78 -8.18 6.40
CA GLU A 69 -4.43 -8.12 7.01
C GLU A 69 -3.33 -7.81 5.99
N GLU A 70 -3.49 -8.22 4.73
CA GLU A 70 -2.53 -7.86 3.66
C GLU A 70 -2.37 -6.35 3.47
N TRP A 71 -3.33 -5.56 3.90
CA TRP A 71 -3.32 -4.10 3.81
C TRP A 71 -2.80 -3.41 5.07
N ASP A 72 -2.39 -4.15 6.10
CA ASP A 72 -1.95 -3.57 7.38
C ASP A 72 -0.67 -2.73 7.28
N PHE A 73 0.12 -2.90 6.22
CA PHE A 73 1.26 -2.03 5.93
C PHE A 73 0.85 -0.55 5.77
N LEU A 74 -0.41 -0.27 5.40
CA LEU A 74 -0.96 1.09 5.27
C LEU A 74 -1.13 1.80 6.62
N LYS A 75 -1.15 1.06 7.75
CA LYS A 75 -1.15 1.68 9.10
C LYS A 75 0.13 2.47 9.38
N GLY A 76 1.20 2.20 8.64
CA GLY A 76 2.48 2.89 8.76
C GLY A 76 2.53 4.26 8.05
N ASN A 77 3.69 4.89 8.13
CA ASN A 77 3.99 6.11 7.42
C ASN A 77 4.11 5.87 5.91
N THR A 78 3.80 6.89 5.11
CA THR A 78 3.98 6.84 3.66
C THR A 78 5.45 6.60 3.29
N PRO A 79 5.78 5.51 2.57
CA PRO A 79 7.14 5.27 2.10
C PRO A 79 7.47 6.20 0.93
N GLN A 80 8.76 6.46 0.71
CA GLN A 80 9.25 7.28 -0.41
C GLN A 80 8.86 6.74 -1.80
N THR A 81 8.52 5.46 -1.88
CA THR A 81 8.09 4.76 -3.10
C THR A 81 6.60 4.93 -3.41
N ALA A 82 5.81 5.53 -2.52
CA ALA A 82 4.39 5.78 -2.72
C ALA A 82 4.09 7.29 -2.77
N ASN A 83 3.17 7.68 -3.63
CA ASN A 83 2.64 9.04 -3.62
C ASN A 83 1.85 9.27 -2.31
N PRO A 84 2.07 10.38 -1.60
CA PRO A 84 1.44 10.62 -0.29
C PRO A 84 -0.07 10.83 -0.35
N SER A 85 -0.60 11.40 -1.43
CA SER A 85 -2.05 11.53 -1.62
C SER A 85 -2.70 10.17 -1.85
N LEU A 86 -2.08 9.34 -2.69
CA LEU A 86 -2.54 7.96 -2.89
C LEU A 86 -2.48 7.16 -1.59
N TRP A 87 -1.41 7.31 -0.80
CA TRP A 87 -1.28 6.63 0.48
C TRP A 87 -2.38 7.02 1.47
N ARG A 88 -2.69 8.32 1.59
CA ARG A 88 -3.84 8.81 2.37
C ARG A 88 -5.14 8.16 1.90
N GLN A 89 -5.38 8.12 0.59
CA GLN A 89 -6.58 7.47 0.04
C GLN A 89 -6.63 5.97 0.34
N SER A 90 -5.50 5.27 0.24
CA SER A 90 -5.43 3.85 0.58
C SER A 90 -5.70 3.60 2.06
N GLN A 91 -5.24 4.48 2.96
CA GLN A 91 -5.58 4.41 4.39
C GLN A 91 -7.07 4.60 4.65
N LEU A 92 -7.74 5.49 3.92
CA LEU A 92 -9.19 5.72 4.03
C LEU A 92 -10.01 4.50 3.55
N ASN A 93 -9.49 3.74 2.59
CA ASN A 93 -10.17 2.60 1.98
C ASN A 93 -9.90 1.25 2.68
N ARG A 94 -9.12 1.24 3.76
CA ARG A 94 -8.71 0.02 4.47
C ARG A 94 -9.64 -0.31 5.63
#